data_AF-A0ABD6ATI9-F1
#
_entry.id   AF-A0ABD6ATI9-F1
#
_cell.length_a   1.000
_cell.length_b   1.000
_cell.length_c   1.000
_cell.angle_alpha   90.00
_cell.angle_beta   90.00
_cell.angle_gamma   90.00
#
_symmetry.space_group_name_H-M   'P 1'
#
loop_
_entity.id
_entity.type
_entity.pdbx_description
1 polymer ?
#
loop_
_entity_poly.entity_id
_entity_poly.type
_entity_poly.pdbx_seq_one_letter_code
_entity_poly.pdbx_strand_id
1 'polypeptide(L)'
;MRPPRLAVVLALCCLLAGCNAFSPAGTSDHTAPSVGVTPADVPRLASDPVAPGVTGEAVTNRSALLAAHRATLADRPVTVTQVRRATAANGTLLYERHVERRYAANRSVGGVTRRTVGLDADPNVTYWQDRGVRLSRYEGDPPRYERRPVGRLPAPDVHACDELRALDGVWVPVETRSLGDRDGRDRFRVTVSSPDDGPDPTTFVVDEDGFVGEIRRTQRTGLYAGERVFEDVTIETVTRYSLDDGPLDRPEWLPDARDATGERPAATSERTPTASD
;
A
#
# COMPACT_ATOMS: atom_id res chain seq x y z
N MET A 1 21.13 20.98 -42.45
CA MET A 1 21.77 20.98 -41.12
C MET A 1 22.08 19.53 -40.78
N ARG A 2 23.35 19.12 -40.90
CA ARG A 2 23.79 17.73 -40.69
C ARG A 2 24.41 17.60 -39.29
N PRO A 3 23.91 16.72 -38.41
CA PRO A 3 24.43 16.52 -37.05
C PRO A 3 25.46 15.37 -37.04
N PRO A 4 26.00 14.96 -35.88
CA PRO A 4 27.31 15.33 -35.37
C PRO A 4 28.24 14.12 -35.40
N ARG A 5 28.74 13.74 -36.59
CA ARG A 5 29.65 12.58 -36.75
C ARG A 5 30.99 12.79 -36.04
N LEU A 6 31.37 14.04 -35.80
CA LEU A 6 32.66 14.39 -35.20
C LEU A 6 32.70 14.14 -33.68
N ALA A 7 31.57 14.26 -32.99
CA ALA A 7 31.48 13.99 -31.55
C ALA A 7 31.58 12.48 -31.22
N VAL A 8 31.04 11.63 -32.09
CA VAL A 8 31.07 10.16 -31.91
C VAL A 8 32.49 9.61 -32.10
N VAL A 9 33.26 10.16 -33.04
CA VAL A 9 34.66 9.74 -33.27
C VAL A 9 35.55 10.13 -32.08
N LEU A 10 35.34 11.31 -31.49
CA LEU A 10 36.15 11.75 -30.35
C LEU A 10 35.92 10.89 -29.10
N ALA A 11 34.66 10.50 -28.82
CA ALA A 11 34.32 9.64 -27.69
C ALA A 11 34.91 8.22 -27.83
N LEU A 12 34.96 7.69 -29.06
CA LEU A 12 35.54 6.36 -29.31
C LEU A 12 37.06 6.35 -29.13
N CYS A 13 37.76 7.43 -29.48
CA CYS A 13 39.21 7.56 -29.27
C CYS A 13 39.59 7.64 -27.78
N CYS A 14 38.77 8.26 -26.93
CA CYS A 14 39.02 8.31 -25.49
C CYS A 14 38.86 6.94 -24.80
N LEU A 15 37.99 6.06 -25.32
CA LEU A 15 37.80 4.70 -24.78
C LEU A 15 38.91 3.72 -25.20
N LEU A 16 39.61 3.98 -26.30
CA LEU A 16 40.72 3.14 -26.78
C LEU A 16 42.08 3.52 -26.18
N ALA A 17 42.20 4.70 -25.55
CA ALA A 17 43.48 5.27 -25.11
C ALA A 17 43.85 5.06 -23.62
N GLY A 18 43.03 4.39 -22.80
CA GLY A 18 43.39 4.07 -21.41
C GLY A 18 42.61 2.86 -20.88
N CYS A 19 43.19 1.84 -20.23
CA CYS A 19 44.49 1.69 -19.60
C CYS A 19 44.94 0.23 -19.73
N ASN A 20 45.83 -0.09 -20.67
CA ASN A 20 46.58 -1.36 -20.69
C ASN A 20 47.98 -1.10 -20.13
N ALA A 21 48.10 -1.06 -18.81
CA ALA A 21 49.38 -1.01 -18.13
C ALA A 21 49.30 -1.87 -16.87
N PHE A 22 49.24 -3.19 -17.05
CA PHE A 22 49.58 -4.11 -15.98
C PHE A 22 50.44 -5.25 -16.54
N SER A 23 51.71 -5.21 -16.16
CA SER A 23 52.79 -6.10 -16.59
C SER A 23 53.01 -7.16 -15.51
N PRO A 24 52.96 -8.47 -15.81
CA PRO A 24 53.48 -9.49 -14.91
C PRO A 24 54.80 -10.03 -15.47
N ALA A 25 55.91 -9.48 -15.02
CA ALA A 25 57.22 -10.11 -15.16
C ALA A 25 57.94 -9.99 -13.82
N GLY A 26 58.14 -11.12 -13.15
CA GLY A 26 58.86 -11.16 -11.88
C GLY A 26 58.66 -12.45 -11.11
N THR A 27 59.26 -13.53 -11.61
CA THR A 27 59.58 -14.71 -10.80
C THR A 27 60.52 -14.27 -9.68
N SER A 28 60.07 -14.36 -8.44
CA SER A 28 60.94 -14.41 -7.27
C SER A 28 60.23 -15.22 -6.20
N ASP A 29 60.72 -16.46 -6.03
CA ASP A 29 60.53 -17.28 -4.85
C ASP A 29 61.01 -16.52 -3.61
N HIS A 30 60.10 -15.78 -2.99
CA HIS A 30 60.22 -15.32 -1.62
C HIS A 30 58.93 -15.66 -0.90
N THR A 31 58.92 -16.85 -0.30
CA THR A 31 57.99 -17.25 0.77
C THR A 31 58.28 -16.39 2.00
N ALA A 32 57.93 -15.11 1.93
CA ALA A 32 57.72 -14.28 3.10
C ALA A 32 56.26 -14.47 3.52
N PRO A 33 55.97 -14.68 4.82
CA PRO A 33 54.59 -14.76 5.28
C PRO A 33 53.90 -13.42 4.96
N SER A 34 52.95 -13.46 4.02
CA SER A 34 52.00 -12.38 3.80
C SER A 34 51.26 -12.19 5.13
N VAL A 35 51.66 -11.17 5.89
CA VAL A 35 50.91 -10.71 7.05
C VAL A 35 49.61 -10.13 6.48
N GLY A 36 48.60 -11.00 6.37
CA GLY A 36 47.26 -10.61 5.95
C GLY A 36 46.72 -9.63 6.98
N VAL A 37 46.80 -8.35 6.67
CA VAL A 37 46.11 -7.32 7.44
C VAL A 37 44.64 -7.50 7.12
N THR A 38 43.91 -8.24 7.95
CA THR A 38 42.45 -8.25 7.89
C THR A 38 42.00 -6.81 8.11
N PRO A 39 41.36 -6.15 7.12
CA PRO A 39 40.86 -4.81 7.32
C PRO A 39 39.98 -4.80 8.57
N ALA A 40 40.28 -3.91 9.52
CA ALA A 40 39.42 -3.73 10.68
C ALA A 40 38.03 -3.34 10.20
N ASP A 41 36.99 -3.93 10.80
CA ASP A 41 35.60 -3.54 10.51
C ASP A 41 35.47 -2.03 10.67
N VAL A 42 35.29 -1.33 9.55
CA VAL A 42 35.06 0.11 9.57
C VAL A 42 33.68 0.32 10.20
N PRO A 43 33.56 1.11 11.27
CA PRO A 43 32.27 1.41 11.86
C PRO A 43 31.36 1.99 10.78
N ARG A 44 30.32 1.25 10.39
CA ARG A 44 29.27 1.80 9.55
C ARG A 44 28.55 2.83 10.40
N LEU A 45 28.72 4.11 10.09
CA LEU A 45 27.90 5.16 10.66
C LEU A 45 26.45 4.77 10.39
N ALA A 46 25.63 4.72 11.44
CA ALA A 46 24.21 4.49 11.28
C ALA A 46 23.67 5.56 10.32
N SER A 47 23.06 5.16 9.22
CA SER A 47 22.47 6.09 8.26
C SER A 47 21.38 6.89 8.97
N ASP A 48 21.30 8.18 8.67
CA ASP A 48 20.34 9.07 9.32
C ASP A 48 18.89 8.56 9.10
N PRO A 49 18.02 8.68 10.12
CA PRO A 49 16.62 8.31 9.99
C PRO A 49 15.95 9.22 8.96
N VAL A 50 15.28 8.62 7.99
CA VAL A 50 14.53 9.35 6.94
C VAL A 50 13.06 9.51 7.28
N ALA A 51 12.54 8.59 8.08
CA ALA A 51 11.20 8.64 8.67
C ALA A 51 11.21 7.83 9.98
N PRO A 52 10.21 7.96 10.86
CA PRO A 52 10.09 7.10 12.03
C PRO A 52 10.17 5.61 11.65
N GLY A 53 11.22 4.93 12.11
CA GLY A 53 11.45 3.51 11.84
C GLY A 53 12.03 3.16 10.46
N VAL A 54 12.47 4.16 9.68
CA VAL A 54 13.08 3.98 8.36
C VAL A 54 14.40 4.76 8.31
N THR A 55 15.46 4.14 7.80
CA THR A 55 16.74 4.79 7.46
C THR A 55 16.92 4.82 5.95
N GLY A 56 17.95 5.52 5.46
CA GLY A 56 18.29 5.52 4.03
C GLY A 56 18.59 4.14 3.42
N GLU A 57 18.77 3.10 4.25
CA GLU A 57 19.05 1.74 3.81
C GLU A 57 17.84 0.80 3.96
N ALA A 58 17.04 0.95 5.02
CA ALA A 58 16.12 -0.09 5.46
C ALA A 58 15.00 0.41 6.40
N VAL A 59 13.95 -0.42 6.56
CA VAL A 59 13.06 -0.34 7.72
C VAL A 59 13.77 -0.92 8.95
N THR A 60 14.10 -0.06 9.91
CA THR A 60 14.82 -0.45 11.14
C THR A 60 13.90 -0.68 12.32
N ASN A 61 12.70 -0.07 12.34
CA ASN A 61 11.72 -0.25 13.42
C ASN A 61 10.28 -0.18 12.88
N ARG A 62 9.70 -1.34 12.60
CA ARG A 62 8.32 -1.48 12.09
C ARG A 62 7.27 -0.85 12.99
N SER A 63 7.37 -1.08 14.30
CA SER A 63 6.42 -0.56 15.27
C SER A 63 6.43 0.98 15.30
N ALA A 64 7.61 1.59 15.14
CA ALA A 64 7.73 3.05 15.05
C ALA A 64 7.09 3.59 13.77
N LEU A 65 7.34 2.95 12.62
CA LEU A 65 6.72 3.34 11.34
C LEU A 65 5.19 3.22 11.40
N LEU A 66 4.69 2.10 11.93
CA LEU A 66 3.26 1.85 12.08
C LEU A 66 2.60 2.85 13.04
N ALA A 67 3.26 3.17 14.16
CA ALA A 67 2.79 4.17 15.10
C ALA A 67 2.75 5.57 14.47
N ALA A 68 3.78 5.94 13.70
CA ALA A 68 3.83 7.21 13.00
C ALA A 68 2.73 7.32 11.95
N HIS A 69 2.58 6.31 11.09
CA HIS A 69 1.48 6.26 10.12
C HIS A 69 0.11 6.44 10.79
N ARG A 70 -0.14 5.71 11.90
CA ARG A 70 -1.38 5.82 12.67
C ARG A 70 -1.58 7.20 13.27
N ALA A 71 -0.53 7.80 13.83
CA ALA A 71 -0.59 9.14 14.41
C ALA A 71 -0.94 10.17 13.35
N THR A 72 -0.36 10.06 12.16
CA THR A 72 -0.61 11.01 11.09
C THR A 72 -2.01 10.82 10.45
N LEU A 73 -2.66 9.67 10.68
CA LEU A 73 -4.08 9.42 10.35
C LEU A 73 -5.05 9.64 11.52
N ALA A 74 -4.58 9.98 12.71
CA ALA A 74 -5.43 10.17 13.87
C ALA A 74 -6.38 11.35 13.63
N ASP A 75 -7.66 11.16 13.95
CA ASP A 75 -8.72 12.19 13.89
C ASP A 75 -8.94 12.84 12.51
N ARG A 76 -8.61 12.13 11.44
CA ARG A 76 -8.80 12.63 10.07
C ARG A 76 -9.53 11.62 9.18
N PRO A 77 -10.38 12.07 8.24
CA PRO A 77 -11.08 11.19 7.32
C PRO A 77 -10.12 10.62 6.27
N VAL A 78 -10.28 9.35 5.89
CA VAL A 78 -9.34 8.67 4.98
C VAL A 78 -10.07 8.04 3.81
N THR A 79 -9.51 8.22 2.61
CA THR A 79 -9.92 7.46 1.42
C THR A 79 -8.82 6.49 1.04
N VAL A 80 -9.16 5.21 0.96
CA VAL A 80 -8.28 4.15 0.48
C VAL A 80 -8.78 3.69 -0.87
N THR A 81 -7.91 3.67 -1.87
CA THR A 81 -8.20 3.07 -3.16
C THR A 81 -7.30 1.85 -3.37
N GLN A 82 -7.90 0.73 -3.74
CA GLN A 82 -7.20 -0.52 -3.95
C GLN A 82 -7.56 -1.04 -5.34
N VAL A 83 -6.54 -1.27 -6.17
CA VAL A 83 -6.66 -1.91 -7.46
C VAL A 83 -5.92 -3.24 -7.39
N ARG A 84 -6.66 -4.34 -7.51
CA ARG A 84 -6.11 -5.69 -7.58
C ARG A 84 -6.33 -6.25 -8.95
N ARG A 85 -5.27 -6.68 -9.63
CA ARG A 85 -5.30 -7.19 -10.99
C ARG A 85 -4.59 -8.54 -11.02
N ALA A 86 -5.29 -9.57 -11.47
CA ALA A 86 -4.71 -10.89 -11.69
C ALA A 86 -4.70 -11.26 -13.17
N THR A 87 -3.57 -11.79 -13.63
CA THR A 87 -3.38 -12.27 -15.01
C THR A 87 -2.91 -13.73 -15.02
N ALA A 88 -3.32 -14.45 -16.06
CA ALA A 88 -2.82 -15.77 -16.38
C ALA A 88 -1.45 -15.67 -17.08
N ALA A 89 -0.75 -16.81 -17.19
CA ALA A 89 0.59 -16.85 -17.80
C ALA A 89 0.61 -16.42 -19.27
N ASN A 90 -0.51 -16.54 -19.98
CA ASN A 90 -0.68 -16.08 -21.36
C ASN A 90 -1.05 -14.58 -21.46
N GLY A 91 -1.06 -13.84 -20.34
CA GLY A 91 -1.42 -12.43 -20.27
C GLY A 91 -2.92 -12.14 -20.20
N THR A 92 -3.78 -13.18 -20.22
CA THR A 92 -5.23 -13.02 -20.07
C THR A 92 -5.56 -12.42 -18.71
N LEU A 93 -6.37 -11.36 -18.70
CA LEU A 93 -6.90 -10.79 -17.46
C LEU A 93 -7.89 -11.78 -16.84
N LEU A 94 -7.56 -12.31 -15.65
CA LEU A 94 -8.44 -13.18 -14.88
C LEU A 94 -9.49 -12.33 -14.17
N TYR A 95 -9.05 -11.31 -13.44
CA TYR A 95 -9.93 -10.29 -12.87
C TYR A 95 -9.18 -8.98 -12.59
N GLU A 96 -9.95 -7.90 -12.52
CA GLU A 96 -9.52 -6.61 -12.00
C GLU A 96 -10.58 -6.11 -11.01
N ARG A 97 -10.14 -5.77 -9.81
CA ARG A 97 -11.00 -5.32 -8.70
C ARG A 97 -10.55 -3.95 -8.26
N HIS A 98 -11.49 -3.03 -8.26
CA HIS A 98 -11.35 -1.68 -7.72
C HIS A 98 -12.16 -1.59 -6.44
N VAL A 99 -11.50 -1.29 -5.32
CA VAL A 99 -12.15 -1.02 -4.04
C VAL A 99 -11.82 0.41 -3.63
N GLU A 100 -12.84 1.22 -3.42
CA GLU A 100 -12.70 2.51 -2.77
C GLU A 100 -13.35 2.42 -1.39
N ARG A 101 -12.61 2.77 -0.35
CA ARG A 101 -13.10 2.85 1.03
C ARG A 101 -12.93 4.26 1.54
N ARG A 102 -13.98 4.82 2.13
CA ARG A 102 -13.96 6.14 2.75
C ARG A 102 -14.34 6.02 4.21
N TYR A 103 -13.56 6.63 5.09
CA TYR A 103 -13.73 6.58 6.54
C TYR A 103 -13.85 7.99 7.10
N ALA A 104 -14.83 8.22 7.97
CA ALA A 104 -14.89 9.44 8.77
C ALA A 104 -13.71 9.51 9.77
N ALA A 105 -13.41 10.70 10.31
CA ALA A 105 -12.34 10.91 11.29
C ALA A 105 -12.45 10.00 12.53
N ASN A 106 -13.67 9.85 13.05
CA ASN A 106 -13.98 8.96 14.17
C ASN A 106 -14.10 7.48 13.76
N ARG A 107 -13.91 7.17 12.47
CA ARG A 107 -13.94 5.84 11.84
C ARG A 107 -15.22 5.05 12.11
N SER A 108 -16.28 5.72 12.58
CA SER A 108 -17.55 5.08 12.90
C SER A 108 -18.45 4.91 11.68
N VAL A 109 -18.15 5.65 10.61
CA VAL A 109 -18.88 5.66 9.36
C VAL A 109 -17.94 5.33 8.22
N GLY A 110 -18.32 4.33 7.42
CA GLY A 110 -17.55 3.85 6.29
C GLY A 110 -18.41 3.68 5.04
N GLY A 111 -17.99 4.25 3.92
CA GLY A 111 -18.58 4.04 2.60
C GLY A 111 -17.60 3.23 1.76
N VAL A 112 -18.05 2.14 1.16
CA VAL A 112 -17.20 1.32 0.29
C VAL A 112 -17.89 1.03 -1.02
N THR A 113 -17.13 1.22 -2.09
CA THR A 113 -17.52 0.85 -3.45
C THR A 113 -16.55 -0.21 -3.93
N ARG A 114 -17.07 -1.38 -4.29
CA ARG A 114 -16.31 -2.45 -4.90
C ARG A 114 -16.84 -2.72 -6.29
N ARG A 115 -15.96 -2.56 -7.28
CA ARG A 115 -16.20 -2.92 -8.67
C ARG A 115 -15.24 -4.03 -9.09
N THR A 116 -15.78 -5.11 -9.64
CA THR A 116 -14.95 -6.22 -10.15
C THR A 116 -15.30 -6.46 -11.62
N VAL A 117 -14.29 -6.67 -12.45
CA VAL A 117 -14.43 -7.10 -13.84
C VAL A 117 -13.57 -8.34 -14.07
N GLY A 118 -13.95 -9.19 -15.02
CA GLY A 118 -13.22 -10.42 -15.35
C GLY A 118 -14.05 -11.69 -15.19
N LEU A 119 -13.37 -12.83 -15.22
CA LEU A 119 -13.97 -14.15 -15.04
C LEU A 119 -14.54 -14.27 -13.62
N ASP A 120 -15.74 -14.82 -13.48
CA ASP A 120 -16.42 -15.03 -12.18
C ASP A 120 -16.36 -13.83 -11.23
N ALA A 121 -16.46 -12.62 -11.77
CA ALA A 121 -16.32 -11.39 -11.01
C ALA A 121 -17.35 -11.36 -9.85
N ASP A 122 -16.84 -11.14 -8.64
CA ASP A 122 -17.68 -10.82 -7.48
C ASP A 122 -18.68 -9.71 -7.86
N PRO A 123 -19.96 -9.81 -7.46
CA PRO A 123 -20.93 -8.79 -7.79
C PRO A 123 -20.46 -7.44 -7.24
N ASN A 124 -20.65 -6.41 -8.08
CA ASN A 124 -20.42 -5.03 -7.68
C ASN A 124 -21.32 -4.74 -6.48
N VAL A 125 -20.69 -4.19 -5.44
CA VAL A 125 -21.36 -3.93 -4.18
C VAL A 125 -20.92 -2.57 -3.67
N THR A 126 -21.90 -1.79 -3.26
CA THR A 126 -21.67 -0.60 -2.43
C THR A 126 -22.15 -0.92 -1.03
N TYR A 127 -21.43 -0.50 -0.01
CA TYR A 127 -21.91 -0.62 1.35
C TYR A 127 -21.69 0.64 2.17
N TRP A 128 -22.63 0.86 3.08
CA TRP A 128 -22.60 1.91 4.07
C TRP A 128 -22.61 1.27 5.44
N GLN A 129 -21.68 1.68 6.29
CA GLN A 129 -21.60 1.22 7.66
C GLN A 129 -21.78 2.39 8.62
N ASP A 130 -22.69 2.23 9.57
CA ASP A 130 -22.91 3.16 10.68
C ASP A 130 -23.29 2.37 11.94
N ARG A 131 -22.71 2.71 13.10
CA ARG A 131 -23.10 2.20 14.43
C ARG A 131 -23.34 0.67 14.53
N GLY A 132 -22.43 -0.14 13.98
CA GLY A 132 -22.48 -1.61 14.09
C GLY A 132 -23.43 -2.29 13.10
N VAL A 133 -23.97 -1.55 12.13
CA VAL A 133 -24.76 -2.11 11.03
C VAL A 133 -24.08 -1.79 9.71
N ARG A 134 -24.00 -2.80 8.83
CA ARG A 134 -23.60 -2.65 7.43
C ARG A 134 -24.82 -2.89 6.55
N LEU A 135 -25.15 -1.90 5.74
CA LEU A 135 -26.11 -2.01 4.65
C LEU A 135 -25.32 -2.15 3.35
N SER A 136 -25.65 -3.17 2.56
CA SER A 136 -25.00 -3.45 1.28
C SER A 136 -26.05 -3.40 0.17
N ARG A 137 -25.71 -2.74 -0.94
CA ARG A 137 -26.46 -2.73 -2.19
C ARG A 137 -25.63 -3.45 -3.25
N TYR A 138 -26.17 -4.56 -3.75
CA TYR A 138 -25.62 -5.29 -4.89
C TYR A 138 -26.25 -4.74 -6.18
N GLU A 139 -25.41 -4.48 -7.18
CA GLU A 139 -25.89 -4.07 -8.51
C GLU A 139 -26.74 -5.18 -9.15
N GLY A 140 -27.77 -4.77 -9.90
CA GLY A 140 -28.78 -5.63 -10.54
C GLY A 140 -30.04 -4.83 -10.87
N ASP A 141 -30.94 -5.41 -11.66
CA ASP A 141 -32.27 -4.85 -11.92
C ASP A 141 -33.37 -5.88 -11.56
N PRO A 142 -34.07 -5.73 -10.43
CA PRO A 142 -33.90 -4.67 -9.41
C PRO A 142 -32.63 -4.86 -8.54
N PRO A 143 -32.15 -3.81 -7.86
CA PRO A 143 -31.03 -3.93 -6.93
C PRO A 143 -31.40 -4.82 -5.73
N ARG A 144 -30.43 -5.57 -5.22
CA ARG A 144 -30.60 -6.38 -4.00
C ARG A 144 -29.95 -5.69 -2.81
N TYR A 145 -30.69 -5.59 -1.72
CA TYR A 145 -30.19 -5.03 -0.46
C TYR A 145 -29.92 -6.13 0.57
N GLU A 146 -28.93 -5.90 1.41
CA GLU A 146 -28.60 -6.79 2.52
C GLU A 146 -28.21 -5.98 3.74
N ARG A 147 -28.74 -6.37 4.91
CA ARG A 147 -28.35 -5.83 6.21
C ARG A 147 -27.60 -6.89 6.98
N ARG A 148 -26.39 -6.57 7.41
CA ARG A 148 -25.63 -7.43 8.32
C ARG A 148 -25.35 -6.67 9.62
N PRO A 149 -25.59 -7.29 10.79
CA PRO A 149 -24.93 -6.81 11.99
C PRO A 149 -23.43 -6.95 11.75
N VAL A 150 -22.73 -5.84 11.86
CA VAL A 150 -21.29 -5.87 12.08
C VAL A 150 -21.22 -6.22 13.56
N GLY A 151 -20.81 -7.45 13.90
CA GLY A 151 -20.62 -7.82 15.31
C GLY A 151 -19.60 -6.89 15.99
N ARG A 152 -18.98 -7.31 17.10
CA ARG A 152 -17.62 -6.79 17.42
C ARG A 152 -16.60 -7.27 16.36
N LEU A 153 -16.89 -7.13 15.07
CA LEU A 153 -15.82 -6.86 14.13
C LEU A 153 -15.24 -5.54 14.63
N PRO A 154 -13.93 -5.47 14.92
CA PRO A 154 -13.33 -4.25 15.43
C PRO A 154 -13.77 -3.12 14.50
N ALA A 155 -14.44 -2.11 15.06
CA ALA A 155 -14.99 -0.96 14.32
C ALA A 155 -13.96 -0.56 13.28
N PRO A 156 -14.30 -0.56 11.97
CA PRO A 156 -13.43 -0.78 10.82
C PRO A 156 -12.06 -0.26 11.16
N ASP A 157 -11.29 -1.17 11.76
CA ASP A 157 -10.13 -0.71 12.48
C ASP A 157 -9.21 -0.23 11.38
N VAL A 158 -8.48 0.84 11.61
CA VAL A 158 -7.38 1.14 10.69
C VAL A 158 -6.32 0.02 10.78
N HIS A 159 -6.48 -0.94 11.71
CA HIS A 159 -5.82 -2.24 11.71
C HIS A 159 -6.35 -3.27 10.67
N ALA A 160 -7.57 -3.09 10.14
CA ALA A 160 -8.23 -3.97 9.15
C ALA A 160 -8.23 -3.40 7.73
N CYS A 161 -7.67 -2.21 7.55
CA CYS A 161 -6.92 -1.88 6.35
C CYS A 161 -5.86 -2.99 6.17
N ASP A 162 -6.14 -4.00 5.32
CA ASP A 162 -5.18 -5.08 4.99
C ASP A 162 -3.80 -4.51 4.62
N GLU A 163 -3.80 -3.25 4.16
CA GLU A 163 -2.71 -2.27 4.03
C GLU A 163 -1.60 -2.40 5.09
N LEU A 164 -1.95 -2.38 6.38
CA LEU A 164 -0.96 -2.35 7.47
C LEU A 164 -0.66 -3.74 8.04
N ARG A 165 -1.46 -4.76 7.74
CA ARG A 165 -1.07 -6.14 8.04
C ARG A 165 0.20 -6.54 7.32
N ALA A 166 0.47 -5.92 6.17
CA ALA A 166 1.77 -6.05 5.53
C ALA A 166 2.89 -5.64 6.50
N LEU A 167 2.76 -4.52 7.22
CA LEU A 167 3.74 -4.01 8.21
C LEU A 167 3.92 -4.88 9.46
N ASP A 168 2.93 -5.69 9.80
CA ASP A 168 2.98 -6.57 10.97
C ASP A 168 3.81 -7.85 10.73
N GLY A 169 4.17 -8.17 9.47
CA GLY A 169 4.94 -9.36 9.09
C GLY A 169 6.46 -9.22 9.30
N VAL A 170 7.19 -10.36 9.33
CA VAL A 170 8.66 -10.36 9.42
C VAL A 170 9.26 -9.88 8.11
N TRP A 171 9.97 -8.76 8.15
CA TRP A 171 10.55 -8.15 6.96
C TRP A 171 12.06 -8.23 6.94
N VAL A 172 12.58 -8.59 5.78
CA VAL A 172 13.97 -8.37 5.43
C VAL A 172 14.02 -7.12 4.56
N PRO A 173 14.67 -6.03 5.03
CA PRO A 173 14.81 -4.85 4.21
C PRO A 173 15.64 -5.17 2.96
N VAL A 174 15.19 -4.67 1.81
CA VAL A 174 15.88 -4.87 0.53
C VAL A 174 16.58 -3.57 0.12
N GLU A 175 15.83 -2.46 0.07
CA GLU A 175 16.33 -1.18 -0.41
C GLU A 175 15.44 -0.04 0.10
N THR A 176 16.04 1.11 0.40
CA THR A 176 15.32 2.38 0.52
C THR A 176 15.87 3.38 -0.48
N ARG A 177 14.97 4.06 -1.21
CA ARG A 177 15.34 5.01 -2.27
C ARG A 177 14.52 6.28 -2.15
N SER A 178 15.18 7.43 -2.13
CA SER A 178 14.48 8.73 -2.22
C SER A 178 13.78 8.86 -3.57
N LEU A 179 12.53 9.32 -3.54
CA LEU A 179 11.71 9.70 -4.69
C LEU A 179 11.71 11.22 -4.91
N GLY A 180 12.36 11.99 -4.01
CA GLY A 180 12.35 13.44 -3.99
C GLY A 180 11.17 14.04 -3.23
N ASP A 181 11.09 15.37 -3.29
CA ASP A 181 10.01 16.16 -2.73
C ASP A 181 8.73 16.02 -3.56
N ARG A 182 7.59 15.86 -2.88
CA ARG A 182 6.28 16.00 -3.48
C ARG A 182 5.28 16.57 -2.48
N ASP A 183 4.74 17.74 -2.83
CA ASP A 183 3.83 18.52 -2.01
C ASP A 183 4.51 19.04 -0.71
N GLY A 184 5.82 19.37 -0.80
CA GLY A 184 6.61 19.91 0.32
C GLY A 184 6.98 18.88 1.38
N ARG A 185 7.11 17.61 0.97
CA ARG A 185 7.41 16.44 1.80
C ARG A 185 8.33 15.51 1.04
N ASP A 186 9.43 15.12 1.65
CA ASP A 186 10.29 14.08 1.08
C ASP A 186 9.57 12.73 1.10
N ARG A 187 9.68 12.00 -0.01
CA ARG A 187 9.13 10.64 -0.14
C ARG A 187 10.22 9.61 -0.40
N PHE A 188 10.03 8.44 0.18
CA PHE A 188 10.95 7.32 0.12
C PHE A 188 10.20 6.09 -0.37
N ARG A 189 10.75 5.43 -1.39
CA ARG A 189 10.36 4.08 -1.77
C ARG A 189 11.12 3.10 -0.90
N VAL A 190 10.39 2.30 -0.13
CA VAL A 190 10.93 1.28 0.76
C VAL A 190 10.53 -0.08 0.23
N THR A 191 11.50 -0.91 -0.12
CA THR A 191 11.30 -2.27 -0.61
C THR A 191 11.66 -3.25 0.49
N VAL A 192 10.73 -4.15 0.81
CA VAL A 192 10.94 -5.21 1.80
C VAL A 192 10.57 -6.55 1.20
N SER A 193 11.20 -7.62 1.65
CA SER A 193 10.73 -8.99 1.41
C SER A 193 10.16 -9.57 2.70
N SER A 194 9.11 -10.37 2.56
CA SER A 194 8.51 -11.14 3.66
C SER A 194 8.57 -12.61 3.27
N PRO A 195 9.05 -13.51 4.14
CA PRO A 195 9.05 -14.94 3.86
C PRO A 195 7.63 -15.49 3.67
N ASP A 196 6.62 -14.81 4.23
CA ASP A 196 5.21 -15.20 4.14
C ASP A 196 4.54 -14.76 2.82
N ASP A 197 5.08 -13.72 2.15
CA ASP A 197 4.46 -13.13 0.94
C ASP A 197 4.99 -13.74 -0.37
N GLY A 198 5.91 -14.71 -0.28
CA GLY A 198 6.55 -15.33 -1.43
C GLY A 198 7.82 -14.60 -1.88
N PRO A 199 8.32 -14.88 -3.09
CA PRO A 199 9.61 -14.37 -3.56
C PRO A 199 9.58 -12.88 -3.97
N ASP A 200 8.39 -12.31 -4.16
CA ASP A 200 8.23 -10.97 -4.68
C ASP A 200 8.22 -9.94 -3.53
N PRO A 201 9.01 -8.86 -3.61
CA PRO A 201 9.07 -7.88 -2.56
C PRO A 201 7.80 -7.01 -2.52
N THR A 202 7.44 -6.55 -1.32
CA THR A 202 6.44 -5.50 -1.12
C THR A 202 7.15 -4.15 -1.12
N THR A 203 6.54 -3.17 -1.78
CA THR A 203 7.06 -1.80 -1.86
C THR A 203 6.11 -0.83 -1.18
N PHE A 204 6.65 0.07 -0.36
CA PHE A 204 5.93 1.17 0.29
C PHE A 204 6.43 2.50 -0.24
N VAL A 205 5.55 3.49 -0.30
CA VAL A 205 5.94 4.90 -0.42
C VAL A 205 5.64 5.58 0.91
N VAL A 206 6.70 5.99 1.60
CA VAL A 206 6.67 6.57 2.94
C VAL A 206 7.12 8.02 2.87
N ASP A 207 6.41 8.93 3.53
CA ASP A 207 6.89 10.31 3.72
C ASP A 207 7.75 10.46 5.00
N GLU A 208 8.40 11.61 5.14
CA GLU A 208 9.24 11.96 6.32
C GLU A 208 8.51 11.85 7.68
N ASP A 209 7.18 12.01 7.71
CA ASP A 209 6.34 11.87 8.91
C ASP A 209 5.97 10.40 9.20
N GLY A 210 6.45 9.46 8.39
CA GLY A 210 6.15 8.03 8.51
C GLY A 210 4.78 7.65 7.95
N PHE A 211 4.14 8.49 7.13
CA PHE A 211 2.92 8.11 6.44
C PHE A 211 3.21 7.27 5.19
N VAL A 212 2.72 6.03 5.24
CA VAL A 212 2.61 5.14 4.07
C VAL A 212 1.43 5.57 3.18
N GLY A 213 1.72 6.15 2.00
CA GLY A 213 0.71 6.60 1.04
C GLY A 213 0.45 5.65 -0.13
N GLU A 214 1.36 4.70 -0.37
CA GLU A 214 1.20 3.69 -1.41
C GLU A 214 1.82 2.38 -0.93
N ILE A 215 1.15 1.27 -1.22
CA ILE A 215 1.57 -0.09 -0.95
C ILE A 215 1.40 -0.87 -2.24
N ARG A 216 2.50 -1.40 -2.76
CA ARG A 216 2.48 -2.27 -3.93
C ARG A 216 2.97 -3.65 -3.52
N ARG A 217 2.09 -4.64 -3.71
CA ARG A 217 2.39 -6.05 -3.48
C ARG A 217 2.16 -6.82 -4.76
N THR A 218 3.13 -7.63 -5.13
CA THR A 218 2.99 -8.63 -6.19
C THR A 218 2.99 -9.99 -5.54
N GLN A 219 2.02 -10.84 -5.88
CA GLN A 219 1.96 -12.24 -5.47
C GLN A 219 1.86 -13.11 -6.73
N ARG A 220 2.59 -14.23 -6.77
CA ARG A 220 2.60 -15.15 -7.92
C ARG A 220 2.07 -16.53 -7.56
N THR A 221 1.05 -16.59 -6.71
CA THR A 221 0.50 -17.83 -6.18
C THR A 221 -1.02 -17.85 -6.26
N GLY A 222 -1.58 -19.05 -6.45
CA GLY A 222 -3.02 -19.30 -6.43
C GLY A 222 -3.60 -19.83 -7.74
N LEU A 223 -4.85 -20.29 -7.65
CA LEU A 223 -5.71 -20.61 -8.78
C LEU A 223 -6.92 -19.66 -8.72
N TYR A 224 -7.38 -19.20 -9.88
CA TYR A 224 -8.59 -18.40 -10.01
C TYR A 224 -9.46 -18.98 -11.12
N ALA A 225 -10.70 -19.37 -10.81
CA ALA A 225 -11.58 -20.08 -11.73
C ALA A 225 -10.95 -21.33 -12.39
N GLY A 226 -10.07 -22.04 -11.66
CA GLY A 226 -9.33 -23.20 -12.16
C GLY A 226 -8.08 -22.87 -12.98
N GLU A 227 -7.87 -21.60 -13.33
CA GLU A 227 -6.67 -21.13 -14.03
C GLU A 227 -5.56 -20.76 -13.05
N ARG A 228 -4.31 -21.03 -13.41
CA ARG A 228 -3.17 -20.66 -12.57
C ARG A 228 -2.90 -19.17 -12.66
N VAL A 229 -2.91 -18.50 -11.51
CA VAL A 229 -2.54 -17.08 -11.42
C VAL A 229 -1.05 -16.97 -11.62
N PHE A 230 -0.64 -16.25 -12.67
CA PHE A 230 0.77 -16.02 -12.97
C PHE A 230 1.27 -14.78 -12.26
N GLU A 231 0.45 -13.73 -12.24
CA GLU A 231 0.75 -12.49 -11.55
C GLU A 231 -0.55 -11.93 -10.93
N ASP A 232 -0.57 -11.76 -9.62
CA ASP A 232 -1.58 -11.04 -8.85
C ASP A 232 -0.94 -9.78 -8.30
N VAL A 233 -1.15 -8.65 -8.99
CA VAL A 233 -0.64 -7.36 -8.54
C VAL A 233 -1.74 -6.68 -7.75
N THR A 234 -1.49 -6.47 -6.46
CA THR A 234 -2.28 -5.57 -5.64
C THR A 234 -1.53 -4.24 -5.53
N ILE A 235 -2.09 -3.20 -6.15
CA ILE A 235 -1.68 -1.82 -5.93
C ILE A 235 -2.71 -1.20 -5.01
N GLU A 236 -2.28 -0.84 -3.82
CA GLU A 236 -3.10 -0.14 -2.86
C GLU A 236 -2.54 1.26 -2.66
N THR A 237 -3.35 2.25 -3.01
CA THR A 237 -3.02 3.64 -2.86
C THR A 237 -3.84 4.21 -1.72
N VAL A 238 -3.16 4.48 -0.60
CA VAL A 238 -3.75 5.23 0.51
C VAL A 238 -3.63 6.70 0.14
N THR A 239 -4.62 7.21 -0.59
CA THR A 239 -4.59 8.61 -1.00
C THR A 239 -4.97 9.48 0.20
N ARG A 240 -4.07 10.38 0.58
CA ARG A 240 -4.31 11.35 1.65
C ARG A 240 -5.10 12.56 1.17
N TYR A 241 -6.14 12.85 1.95
CA TYR A 241 -6.91 14.09 2.17
C TYR A 241 -7.33 14.96 0.98
N SER A 242 -8.63 15.24 0.97
CA SER A 242 -9.09 16.62 1.01
C SER A 242 -9.69 16.88 2.41
N LEU A 243 -9.29 17.96 3.07
CA LEU A 243 -9.97 18.49 4.26
C LEU A 243 -11.27 19.22 3.89
N ASP A 244 -11.52 19.41 2.59
CA ASP A 244 -12.70 20.09 2.04
C ASP A 244 -13.86 19.12 1.78
N ASP A 245 -13.66 17.80 1.89
CA ASP A 245 -14.67 16.80 1.52
C ASP A 245 -15.84 16.65 2.52
N GLY A 246 -15.86 17.46 3.58
CA GLY A 246 -16.99 17.52 4.51
C GLY A 246 -17.27 16.18 5.23
N PRO A 247 -18.43 16.05 5.90
CA PRO A 247 -18.87 14.76 6.42
C PRO A 247 -19.06 13.77 5.27
N LEU A 248 -18.77 12.49 5.52
CA LEU A 248 -18.95 11.44 4.51
C LEU A 248 -20.39 11.48 3.95
N ASP A 249 -20.53 11.71 2.64
CA ASP A 249 -21.84 11.75 1.99
C ASP A 249 -22.54 10.40 2.10
N ARG A 250 -23.80 10.45 2.55
CA ARG A 250 -24.64 9.26 2.61
C ARG A 250 -25.04 8.85 1.20
N PRO A 251 -24.93 7.56 0.82
CA PRO A 251 -25.39 7.11 -0.47
C PRO A 251 -26.89 7.32 -0.63
N GLU A 252 -27.31 7.75 -1.82
CA GLU A 252 -28.73 8.00 -2.14
C GLU A 252 -29.61 6.76 -1.99
N TRP A 253 -29.04 5.56 -2.14
CA TRP A 253 -29.75 4.29 -1.99
C TRP A 253 -30.00 3.87 -0.53
N LEU A 254 -29.41 4.58 0.44
CA LEU A 254 -29.46 4.20 1.84
C LEU A 254 -30.90 4.13 2.42
N PRO A 255 -31.83 5.06 2.10
CA PRO A 255 -33.23 4.94 2.49
C PRO A 255 -33.87 3.65 1.95
N ASP A 256 -33.73 3.36 0.65
CA ASP A 256 -34.27 2.14 0.03
C ASP A 256 -33.75 0.87 0.72
N ALA A 257 -32.46 0.85 1.08
CA ALA A 257 -31.87 -0.28 1.78
C ALA A 257 -32.46 -0.47 3.18
N ARG A 258 -32.75 0.62 3.90
CA ARG A 258 -33.38 0.55 5.23
C ARG A 258 -34.79 0.01 5.13
N ASP A 259 -35.56 0.52 4.18
CA ASP A 259 -36.93 0.09 3.93
C ASP A 259 -36.98 -1.38 3.50
N ALA A 260 -36.14 -1.79 2.55
CA ALA A 260 -36.05 -3.16 2.04
C ALA A 260 -35.56 -4.17 3.10
N THR A 261 -34.77 -3.74 4.07
CA THR A 261 -34.23 -4.61 5.13
C THR A 261 -34.97 -4.51 6.47
N GLY A 262 -36.07 -3.77 6.50
CA GLY A 262 -36.98 -3.70 7.65
C GLY A 262 -36.45 -2.90 8.84
N GLU A 263 -35.56 -1.93 8.63
CA GLU A 263 -35.19 -0.97 9.68
C GLU A 263 -36.36 -0.01 9.88
N ARG A 264 -37.31 -0.38 10.76
CA ARG A 264 -38.28 0.60 11.26
C ARG A 264 -37.46 1.75 11.89
N PRO A 265 -37.67 3.02 11.49
CA PRO A 265 -37.02 4.13 12.16
C PRO A 265 -37.29 3.95 13.66
N ALA A 266 -36.21 3.97 14.46
CA ALA A 266 -36.36 3.95 15.91
C ALA A 266 -37.38 5.03 16.24
N ALA A 267 -38.54 4.63 16.76
CA ALA A 267 -39.59 5.57 17.12
C ALA A 267 -38.89 6.63 17.97
N THR A 268 -38.88 7.86 17.47
CA THR A 268 -38.33 8.98 18.22
C THR A 268 -39.10 8.93 19.51
N SER A 269 -38.45 8.50 20.59
CA SER A 269 -39.05 8.51 21.91
C SER A 269 -39.16 9.98 22.24
N GLU A 270 -40.26 10.60 21.81
CA GLU A 270 -40.80 11.78 22.44
C GLU A 270 -40.98 11.40 23.90
N ARG A 271 -39.93 11.66 24.68
CA ARG A 271 -40.09 11.81 26.12
C ARG A 271 -40.99 13.01 26.26
N THR A 272 -42.30 12.76 26.35
CA THR A 272 -43.24 13.73 26.91
C THR A 272 -42.66 14.12 28.26
N PRO A 273 -42.26 15.39 28.47
CA PRO A 273 -41.79 15.82 29.77
C PRO A 273 -42.97 15.65 30.73
N THR A 274 -42.83 14.76 31.71
CA THR A 274 -43.79 14.65 32.80
C THR A 274 -43.73 15.97 33.56
N ALA A 275 -44.81 16.76 33.49
CA ALA A 275 -44.98 17.89 34.37
C ALA A 275 -45.04 17.35 35.81
N SER A 276 -44.07 17.76 36.63
CA SER A 276 -44.13 17.57 38.07
C SER A 276 -45.07 18.63 38.65
N ASP A 277 -46.15 18.18 39.27
CA ASP A 277 -46.90 18.95 40.28
C ASP A 277 -46.18 18.91 41.63
#